data_AF-A0A9Q1RQC2-F1
#
_entry.id   AF-A0A9Q1RQC2-F1
#
_cell.length_a   1.000
_cell.length_b   1.000
_cell.length_c   1.000
_cell.angle_alpha   90.00
_cell.angle_beta   90.00
_cell.angle_gamma   90.00
#
_symmetry.space_group_name_H-M   'P 1'
#
loop_
_entity.id
_entity.type
_entity.pdbx_description
1 polymer ?
#
loop_
_entity_poly.entity_id
_entity_poly.type
_entity_poly.pdbx_seq_one_letter_code
_entity_poly.pdbx_strand_id
1 'polypeptide(L)'
;MGHFPMTRAIGDVPLKQYGSIATPEVTDWLHLTSKDESLVVASDGILESSSPQKVCDFLNEVEDHPSDTSLLAQQFIQKAFLEGSNDNLSVVLVPLAPRESAVDDLPADFWFP
;
A
#
# COMPACT_ATOMS: atom_id res chain seq x y z
N MET A 1 27.88 -18.33 9.34
CA MET A 1 27.86 -17.19 8.40
C MET A 1 26.51 -16.51 8.57
N GLY A 2 26.49 -15.25 9.03
CA GLY A 2 25.24 -14.51 9.19
C GLY A 2 24.77 -14.00 7.83
N HIS A 3 23.50 -14.20 7.52
CA HIS A 3 22.85 -13.66 6.31
C HIS A 3 21.82 -12.64 6.77
N PHE A 4 22.05 -11.37 6.45
CA PHE A 4 21.02 -10.34 6.48
C PHE A 4 20.63 -10.06 5.03
N PRO A 5 19.41 -10.39 4.61
CA PRO A 5 18.99 -10.21 3.22
C PRO A 5 18.86 -8.73 2.84
N MET A 6 18.82 -7.84 3.83
CA MET A 6 18.65 -6.39 3.66
C MET A 6 19.96 -5.64 3.93
N THR A 7 20.27 -4.67 3.06
CA THR A 7 21.43 -3.78 3.19
C THR A 7 21.10 -2.47 3.90
N ARG A 8 19.81 -2.22 4.16
CA ARG A 8 19.31 -1.03 4.84
C ARG A 8 18.29 -1.41 5.90
N ALA A 9 18.43 -0.83 7.09
CA ALA A 9 17.51 -1.06 8.20
C ALA A 9 17.60 0.08 9.23
N ILE A 10 16.49 0.39 9.90
CA ILE A 10 16.49 1.21 11.11
C ILE A 10 16.86 0.29 12.28
N GLY A 11 17.77 0.72 13.17
CA GLY A 11 18.32 -0.16 14.19
C GLY A 11 19.57 -0.89 13.70
N ASP A 12 19.72 -2.18 14.01
CA ASP A 12 20.89 -2.99 13.65
C ASP A 12 22.23 -2.31 13.94
N VAL A 13 22.32 -1.67 15.12
CA VAL A 13 23.49 -0.85 15.52
C VAL A 13 24.82 -1.61 15.36
N PRO A 14 24.94 -2.89 15.78
CA PRO A 14 26.18 -3.64 15.59
C PRO A 14 26.52 -3.92 14.12
N LEU A 15 25.54 -3.88 13.21
CA LEU A 15 25.73 -4.15 11.78
C LEU A 15 26.07 -2.90 10.96
N LYS A 16 25.94 -1.70 11.54
CA LYS A 16 26.30 -0.45 10.87
C LYS A 16 27.78 -0.41 10.45
N GLN A 17 28.66 -1.00 11.26
CA GLN A 17 30.08 -1.11 10.93
C GLN A 17 30.37 -2.03 9.73
N TYR A 18 29.41 -2.90 9.35
CA TYR A 18 29.53 -3.83 8.24
C TYR A 18 28.79 -3.37 6.97
N GLY A 19 28.34 -2.11 6.93
CA GLY A 19 27.74 -1.51 5.73
C GLY A 19 26.21 -1.51 5.71
N SER A 20 25.52 -1.97 6.76
CA SER A 20 24.09 -1.68 6.91
C SER A 20 23.91 -0.19 7.13
N ILE A 21 23.06 0.47 6.34
CA ILE A 21 22.79 1.92 6.49
C ILE A 21 21.34 2.16 6.94
N ALA A 22 21.09 3.29 7.60
CA ALA A 22 19.74 3.71 8.00
C ALA A 22 19.17 4.81 7.09
N THR A 23 19.97 5.30 6.13
CA THR A 23 19.55 6.35 5.20
C THR A 23 18.53 5.78 4.21
N PRO A 24 17.28 6.32 4.17
CA PRO A 24 16.28 5.86 3.22
C PRO A 24 16.65 6.28 1.80
N GLU A 25 16.07 5.60 0.83
CA GLU A 25 15.95 6.12 -0.53
C GLU A 25 14.71 7.02 -0.59
N VAL A 26 14.87 8.22 -1.13
CA VAL A 26 13.79 9.21 -1.23
C VAL A 26 13.64 9.57 -2.69
N THR A 27 12.43 9.37 -3.21
CA THR A 27 12.03 9.84 -4.53
C THR A 27 11.43 11.23 -4.40
N ASP A 28 11.66 12.08 -5.39
CA ASP A 28 11.02 13.39 -5.49
C ASP A 28 9.49 13.27 -5.59
N TRP A 29 8.80 14.41 -5.51
CA TRP A 29 7.35 14.50 -5.63
C TRP A 29 6.85 13.81 -6.91
N LEU A 30 6.04 12.76 -6.74
CA LEU A 30 5.34 12.10 -7.83
C LEU A 30 4.00 12.81 -8.06
N HIS A 31 3.75 13.21 -9.31
CA HIS A 31 2.49 13.82 -9.68
C HIS A 31 1.42 12.73 -9.82
N LEU A 32 0.44 12.74 -8.91
CA LEU A 32 -0.72 11.85 -8.99
C LEU A 32 -1.69 12.35 -10.05
N THR A 33 -2.14 11.45 -10.90
CA THR A 33 -3.12 11.69 -11.96
C THR A 33 -4.45 11.05 -11.59
N SER A 34 -5.50 11.34 -12.36
CA SER A 34 -6.81 10.69 -12.21
C SER A 34 -6.80 9.18 -12.52
N LYS A 35 -5.66 8.63 -12.99
CA LYS A 35 -5.47 7.20 -13.22
C LYS A 35 -4.91 6.49 -11.99
N ASP A 36 -4.41 7.23 -11.01
CA ASP A 36 -3.81 6.68 -9.81
C ASP A 36 -4.91 6.53 -8.75
N GLU A 37 -5.48 5.33 -8.66
CA GLU A 37 -6.67 5.07 -7.84
C GLU A 37 -6.31 4.77 -6.38
N SER A 38 -5.24 4.02 -6.16
CA SER A 38 -4.84 3.53 -4.84
C SER A 38 -3.32 3.39 -4.70
N LEU A 39 -2.80 3.66 -3.50
CA LEU A 39 -1.44 3.35 -3.08
C LEU A 39 -1.45 2.13 -2.16
N VAL A 40 -0.64 1.14 -2.49
CA VAL A 40 -0.45 -0.08 -1.68
C VAL A 40 0.94 -0.07 -1.08
N VAL A 41 1.03 -0.25 0.24
CA VAL A 41 2.29 -0.48 0.96
C VAL A 41 2.19 -1.84 1.64
N ALA A 42 3.12 -2.74 1.36
CA ALA A 42 3.09 -4.11 1.86
C ALA A 42 4.46 -4.56 2.40
N SER A 43 4.45 -5.52 3.34
CA SER A 43 5.66 -6.22 3.77
C SER A 43 6.19 -7.17 2.70
N ASP A 44 7.46 -7.57 2.81
CA ASP A 44 8.08 -8.60 1.99
C ASP A 44 7.30 -9.91 2.03
N GLY A 45 6.81 -10.33 3.20
CA GLY A 45 5.97 -11.54 3.33
C GLY A 45 4.75 -11.56 2.41
N ILE A 46 4.20 -10.40 2.06
CA ILE A 46 3.11 -10.27 1.08
C ILE A 46 3.66 -10.26 -0.36
N LEU A 47 4.73 -9.52 -0.60
CA LEU A 47 5.32 -9.32 -1.92
C LEU A 47 6.09 -10.55 -2.45
N GLU A 48 6.45 -11.48 -1.57
CA GLU A 48 7.01 -12.77 -1.95
C GLU A 48 5.99 -13.68 -2.64
N SER A 49 4.73 -13.69 -2.18
CA SER A 49 3.65 -14.48 -2.80
C SER A 49 2.96 -13.74 -3.95
N SER A 50 2.89 -12.40 -3.87
CA SER A 50 2.09 -11.57 -4.76
C SER A 50 2.94 -10.53 -5.50
N SER A 51 2.99 -10.62 -6.82
CA SER A 51 3.65 -9.62 -7.67
C SER A 51 2.84 -8.31 -7.71
N PRO A 52 3.48 -7.16 -8.02
CA PRO A 52 2.77 -5.88 -8.17
C PRO A 52 1.57 -5.95 -9.12
N GLN A 53 1.68 -6.70 -10.23
CA GLN A 53 0.56 -6.88 -11.17
C GLN A 53 -0.60 -7.64 -10.53
N LYS A 54 -0.34 -8.73 -9.80
CA LYS A 54 -1.40 -9.46 -9.08
C LYS A 54 -2.11 -8.58 -8.04
N VAL A 55 -1.39 -7.63 -7.44
CA VAL A 55 -1.98 -6.66 -6.52
C VAL A 55 -2.94 -5.75 -7.26
N CYS A 56 -2.53 -5.20 -8.40
CA CYS A 56 -3.40 -4.38 -9.24
C CYS A 56 -4.61 -5.17 -9.76
N ASP A 57 -4.40 -6.40 -10.23
CA ASP A 57 -5.47 -7.26 -10.72
C ASP A 57 -6.48 -7.55 -9.60
N PHE A 58 -6.01 -7.84 -8.38
CA PHE A 58 -6.88 -8.04 -7.22
C PHE A 58 -7.70 -6.79 -6.88
N LEU A 59 -7.10 -5.60 -6.94
CA LEU A 59 -7.81 -4.35 -6.68
C LEU A 59 -8.85 -4.03 -7.78
N ASN A 60 -8.54 -4.37 -9.03
CA ASN A 60 -9.44 -4.20 -10.17
C ASN A 60 -10.59 -5.22 -10.21
N GLU A 61 -10.34 -6.45 -9.76
CA GLU A 61 -11.36 -7.52 -9.67
C GLU A 61 -12.47 -7.16 -8.67
N VAL A 62 -12.19 -6.29 -7.70
CA VAL A 62 -13.18 -5.79 -6.77
C VAL A 62 -13.93 -4.61 -7.41
N GLU A 63 -14.81 -4.95 -8.34
CA GLU A 63 -15.67 -4.05 -9.15
C GLU A 63 -16.48 -3.06 -8.29
N ASP A 64 -16.91 -3.49 -7.11
CA ASP A 64 -17.47 -2.64 -6.07
C ASP A 64 -16.36 -2.41 -5.06
N HIS A 65 -15.48 -1.43 -5.28
CA HIS A 65 -14.51 -1.01 -4.27
C HIS A 65 -15.25 -0.86 -2.95
N PRO A 66 -15.10 -1.80 -1.99
CA PRO A 66 -15.90 -1.74 -0.80
C PRO A 66 -15.63 -0.40 -0.16
N SER A 67 -16.69 0.22 0.34
CA SER A 67 -16.54 1.43 1.14
C SER A 67 -15.60 1.21 2.34
N ASP A 68 -15.24 -0.04 2.63
CA ASP A 68 -14.27 -0.44 3.63
C ASP A 68 -12.96 -0.97 3.01
N THR A 69 -11.97 -0.10 2.94
CA THR A 69 -10.58 -0.38 2.59
C THR A 69 -9.94 -1.43 3.52
N SER A 70 -10.43 -1.55 4.76
CA SER A 70 -9.92 -2.52 5.74
C SER A 70 -10.29 -3.95 5.35
N LEU A 71 -11.48 -4.15 4.79
CA LEU A 71 -11.94 -5.45 4.32
C LEU A 71 -11.09 -5.93 3.12
N LEU A 72 -10.79 -5.03 2.18
CA LEU A 72 -9.86 -5.32 1.07
C LEU A 72 -8.50 -5.75 1.58
N ALA A 73 -7.94 -5.00 2.52
CA ALA A 73 -6.65 -5.32 3.12
C ALA A 73 -6.66 -6.70 3.78
N GLN A 74 -7.73 -7.06 4.49
CA GLN A 74 -7.91 -8.38 5.10
C GLN A 74 -8.00 -9.50 4.06
N GLN A 75 -8.81 -9.31 3.01
CA GLN A 75 -8.91 -10.29 1.92
C GLN A 75 -7.57 -10.48 1.21
N PHE A 76 -6.80 -9.40 1.06
CA PHE A 76 -5.47 -9.44 0.46
C PHE A 76 -4.48 -10.26 1.33
N ILE A 77 -4.47 -10.01 2.64
CA ILE A 77 -3.68 -10.81 3.60
C ILE A 77 -4.10 -12.29 3.53
N GLN A 78 -5.40 -12.57 3.50
CA GLN A 78 -5.91 -13.95 3.44
C GLN A 78 -5.48 -14.65 2.15
N LYS A 79 -5.52 -13.96 1.01
CA LYS A 79 -5.05 -14.49 -0.28
C LYS A 79 -3.57 -14.86 -0.20
N ALA A 80 -2.71 -13.95 0.26
CA ALA A 80 -1.28 -14.20 0.40
C ALA A 80 -0.96 -15.35 1.38
N PHE A 81 -1.73 -15.47 2.47
CA PHE A 81 -1.62 -16.60 3.39
C PHE A 81 -1.96 -17.93 2.71
N LEU A 82 -3.05 -17.99 1.93
CA LEU A 82 -3.45 -19.19 1.19
C LEU A 82 -2.48 -19.55 0.06
N GLU A 83 -1.80 -18.57 -0.52
CA GLU A 83 -0.72 -18.78 -1.50
C GLU A 83 0.56 -19.36 -0.86
N GLY A 84 0.59 -19.49 0.47
CA GLY A 84 1.64 -20.21 1.21
C GLY A 84 2.69 -19.32 1.84
N SER A 85 2.41 -18.02 2.04
CA SER A 85 3.33 -17.16 2.78
C SER A 85 3.41 -17.56 4.26
N ASN A 86 4.65 -17.65 4.77
CA ASN A 86 4.94 -18.09 6.14
C ASN A 86 5.51 -16.97 7.02
N ASP A 87 5.52 -15.73 6.53
CA ASP A 87 6.07 -14.58 7.23
C ASP A 87 4.98 -13.66 7.81
N ASN A 88 5.37 -12.58 8.47
CA ASN A 88 4.47 -11.53 8.94
C ASN A 88 3.85 -10.79 7.76
N LEU A 89 2.53 -10.95 7.63
CA LEU A 89 1.74 -10.34 6.57
C LEU A 89 1.21 -9.00 7.04
N SER A 90 1.57 -7.92 6.33
CA SER A 90 1.08 -6.58 6.62
C SER A 90 0.90 -5.80 5.32
N VAL A 91 -0.26 -5.16 5.19
CA VAL A 91 -0.59 -4.31 4.05
C VAL A 91 -1.36 -3.08 4.51
N VAL A 92 -1.06 -1.94 3.89
CA VAL A 92 -1.78 -0.68 4.05
C VAL A 92 -2.24 -0.26 2.65
N LEU A 93 -3.54 -0.07 2.51
CA LEU A 93 -4.17 0.40 1.29
C LEU A 93 -4.67 1.84 1.52
N VAL A 94 -4.27 2.75 0.63
CA VAL A 94 -4.62 4.17 0.69
C VAL A 94 -5.34 4.56 -0.60
N PRO A 95 -6.65 4.84 -0.55
CA PRO A 95 -7.37 5.35 -1.73
C PRO A 95 -6.88 6.77 -2.05
N LEU A 96 -6.50 7.00 -3.30
CA LEU A 96 -5.96 8.28 -3.80
C LEU A 96 -7.02 9.10 -4.54
N ALA A 97 -8.04 8.45 -5.10
CA ALA A 97 -9.17 9.15 -5.69
C ALA A 97 -9.99 9.86 -4.59
N PRO A 98 -10.45 11.11 -4.83
CA PRO A 98 -11.49 11.68 -4.00
C PRO A 98 -12.69 10.74 -4.06
N ARG A 99 -13.16 10.25 -2.90
CA ARG A 99 -14.54 9.79 -2.86
C ARG A 99 -15.38 10.99 -3.26
N GLU A 100 -16.04 10.89 -4.40
CA GLU A 100 -17.21 11.71 -4.67
C GLU A 100 -18.23 11.30 -3.58
N SER A 101 -18.11 11.91 -2.41
CA SER A 101 -19.18 11.88 -1.43
C SER A 101 -20.37 12.53 -2.11
N ALA A 102 -21.48 11.80 -2.21
CA ALA A 102 -22.75 12.26 -2.75
C ALA A 102 -23.29 13.49 -1.98
N VAL A 103 -22.66 14.64 -2.16
CA VAL A 103 -23.02 15.94 -1.58
C VAL A 103 -22.62 17.03 -2.58
N ASP A 104 -23.21 17.02 -3.77
CA ASP A 104 -23.30 18.21 -4.63
C ASP A 104 -24.65 18.20 -5.36
N ASP A 105 -25.71 18.28 -4.55
CA ASP A 105 -27.06 18.70 -4.96
C ASP A 105 -27.51 19.86 -4.03
N LEU A 106 -26.61 20.82 -3.77
CA LEU A 106 -26.99 22.08 -3.15
C LEU A 106 -26.99 23.18 -4.23
N PRO A 107 -28.15 23.82 -4.46
CA PRO A 107 -28.28 24.78 -5.54
C PRO A 107 -27.48 26.05 -5.24
N ALA A 108 -27.01 26.69 -6.32
CA ALA A 108 -26.00 27.76 -6.33
C ALA A 108 -26.42 29.07 -5.61
N ASP A 109 -27.61 29.10 -5.02
CA ASP A 109 -28.24 30.21 -4.32
C ASP A 109 -27.82 30.35 -2.85
N PHE A 110 -27.02 29.42 -2.31
CA PHE A 110 -26.63 29.46 -0.89
C PHE A 110 -25.47 30.42 -0.54
N TRP A 111 -24.82 31.07 -1.52
CA TRP A 111 -23.60 31.88 -1.27
C TRP A 111 -23.76 33.41 -1.33
N PHE A 112 -24.98 33.97 -1.28
CA PHE A 112 -25.13 35.42 -1.16
C PHE A 112 -26.06 35.82 0.00
N PRO A 113 -25.50 36.51 1.00
CA PRO A 113 -25.92 37.89 1.26
C PRO A 113 -24.80 38.92 1.09
#